data_AF-A0A0W1AA56-F1
#
_entry.id   AF-A0A0W1AA56-F1
#
_cell.length_a   1.000
_cell.length_b   1.000
_cell.length_c   1.000
_cell.angle_alpha   90.00
_cell.angle_beta   90.00
_cell.angle_gamma   90.00
#
_symmetry.space_group_name_H-M   'P 1'
#
loop_
_entity.id
_entity.type
_entity.pdbx_description
1 polymer ?
#
loop_
_entity_poly.entity_id
_entity_poly.type
_entity_poly.pdbx_seq_one_letter_code
_entity_poly.pdbx_strand_id
1 'polypeptide(L)'
;MFDTKQFDDLAQMLFATLPTSLQNIENDIQQKFKEVLQATFTRLDLITRDEFDVQCKVLARTREKLEQLQKQVDELVKVKDNKNQEC
;
A
#
# COMPACT_ATOMS: atom_id res chain seq x y z
N MET A 1 -4.10 13.05 4.65
CA MET A 1 -2.75 13.36 5.17
C MET A 1 -2.61 12.65 6.50
N PHE A 2 -1.51 11.94 6.72
CA PHE A 2 -1.30 11.15 7.95
C PHE A 2 -1.43 12.03 9.19
N ASP A 3 -2.24 11.57 10.15
CA ASP A 3 -2.65 12.38 11.30
C ASP A 3 -1.79 12.04 12.52
N THR A 4 -1.28 13.06 13.20
CA THR A 4 -0.43 12.89 14.39
C THR A 4 -1.16 12.19 15.54
N LYS A 5 -2.48 12.32 15.61
CA LYS A 5 -3.33 11.61 16.58
C LYS A 5 -3.31 10.10 16.44
N GLN A 6 -3.23 9.59 15.20
CA GLN A 6 -3.17 8.15 14.96
C GLN A 6 -1.85 7.54 15.44
N PHE A 7 -0.76 8.31 15.37
CA PHE A 7 0.53 7.91 15.93
C PHE A 7 0.50 7.83 17.45
N ASP A 8 -0.20 8.76 18.09
CA ASP A 8 -0.33 8.81 19.54
C ASP A 8 -1.12 7.60 20.06
N ASP A 9 -2.24 7.29 19.41
CA ASP A 9 -3.06 6.12 19.77
C ASP A 9 -2.29 4.80 19.56
N LEU A 10 -1.54 4.67 18.46
CA LEU A 10 -0.71 3.50 18.21
C LEU A 10 0.44 3.37 19.22
N ALA A 11 1.11 4.48 19.54
CA ALA A 11 2.16 4.49 20.54
C ALA A 11 1.61 4.05 21.90
N GLN A 12 0.43 4.55 22.29
CA GLN A 12 -0.21 4.20 23.56
C GLN A 12 -0.65 2.73 23.61
N MET A 13 -1.18 2.18 22.51
CA MET A 13 -1.47 0.75 22.41
C MET A 13 -0.20 -0.10 22.52
N LEU A 14 0.88 0.26 21.82
CA LEU A 14 2.15 -0.45 21.90
C LEU A 14 2.73 -0.41 23.31
N PHE A 15 2.67 0.75 23.98
CA PHE A 15 3.06 0.90 25.37
C PHE A 15 2.24 0.02 26.32
N ALA A 16 0.92 -0.05 26.12
CA ALA A 16 0.04 -0.88 26.94
C ALA A 16 0.31 -2.39 26.77
N THR A 17 0.88 -2.81 25.64
CA THR A 17 1.29 -4.21 25.40
C THR A 17 2.65 -4.58 25.98
N LEU A 18 3.45 -3.59 26.42
CA LEU A 18 4.74 -3.86 27.05
C LEU A 18 4.54 -4.50 28.44
N PRO A 19 5.42 -5.42 28.87
CA PRO A 19 5.36 -6.00 30.21
C PRO A 19 5.47 -4.92 31.28
N THR A 20 4.79 -5.10 32.42
CA THR A 20 4.69 -4.14 33.53
C THR A 20 6.05 -3.68 34.08
N SER A 21 7.10 -4.48 33.93
CA SER A 21 8.48 -4.10 34.26
C SER A 21 9.02 -2.93 33.43
N LEU A 22 8.49 -2.68 32.24
CA LEU A 22 8.85 -1.57 31.35
C LEU A 22 7.84 -0.42 31.40
N GLN A 23 6.61 -0.67 31.85
CA GLN A 23 5.57 0.36 31.98
C GLN A 23 5.91 1.39 33.08
N ASN A 24 6.62 0.97 34.13
CA ASN A 24 7.02 1.83 35.26
C ASN A 24 8.14 2.83 34.93
N ILE A 25 8.57 2.95 33.67
CA ILE A 25 9.56 3.94 33.24
C ILE A 25 8.81 5.09 32.57
N GLU A 26 8.10 5.85 33.40
CA GLU A 26 6.78 6.39 33.05
C GLU A 26 6.75 7.60 32.11
N ASN A 27 7.86 8.30 31.79
CA ASN A 27 7.75 9.52 30.97
C ASN A 27 8.88 9.74 29.94
N ASP A 28 10.15 9.67 30.35
CA ASP A 28 11.26 9.95 29.42
C ASP A 28 11.39 8.89 28.31
N ILE A 29 11.18 7.62 28.63
CA ILE A 29 11.14 6.55 27.63
C ILE A 29 9.91 6.67 26.74
N GLN A 30 8.77 7.11 27.29
CA GLN A 30 7.55 7.28 26.52
C GLN A 30 7.74 8.29 25.38
N GLN A 31 8.30 9.45 25.72
CA GLN A 31 8.60 10.49 24.74
C GLN A 31 9.63 10.01 23.71
N LYS A 32 10.71 9.35 24.15
CA LYS A 32 11.75 8.84 23.24
C LYS A 32 11.25 7.75 22.30
N PHE A 33 10.37 6.87 22.78
CA PHE A 33 9.77 5.83 21.95
C PHE A 33 8.83 6.42 20.91
N LYS A 34 8.02 7.43 21.28
CA LYS A 34 7.15 8.16 20.35
C LYS A 34 7.97 8.85 19.26
N GLU A 35 9.06 9.52 19.62
CA GLU A 35 9.99 10.14 18.67
C GLU A 35 10.61 9.10 17.71
N VAL A 36 11.05 7.95 18.23
CA VAL A 36 11.61 6.86 17.41
C VAL A 36 10.56 6.28 16.48
N LEU A 37 9.34 5.99 16.96
CA LEU A 37 8.25 5.50 16.11
C LEU A 37 7.90 6.51 15.03
N GLN A 38 7.78 7.78 15.37
CA GLN A 38 7.48 8.82 14.38
C GLN A 38 8.59 8.90 13.32
N ALA A 39 9.86 8.81 13.72
CA ALA A 39 10.99 8.79 12.80
C ALA A 39 11.01 7.54 11.91
N THR A 40 10.71 6.36 12.44
CA THR A 40 10.67 5.11 11.65
C THR A 40 9.51 5.11 10.67
N PHE A 41 8.31 5.52 11.10
CA PHE A 41 7.15 5.60 10.23
C PHE A 41 7.28 6.69 9.17
N THR A 42 7.95 7.81 9.46
CA THR A 42 8.28 8.83 8.44
C THR A 42 9.28 8.29 7.41
N ARG A 43 10.16 7.36 7.81
CA ARG A 43 11.10 6.69 6.90
C ARG A 43 10.46 5.56 6.09
N LEU A 44 9.31 5.06 6.52
CA LEU A 44 8.52 4.15 5.71
C LEU A 44 7.74 5.01 4.71
N ASP A 45 7.78 4.69 3.43
CA ASP A 45 6.99 5.37 2.38
C ASP A 45 5.50 5.02 2.54
N LEU A 46 4.90 5.47 3.63
CA LEU A 46 3.52 5.18 3.97
C LEU A 46 2.62 5.94 3.00
N ILE A 47 1.68 5.21 2.40
CA ILE A 47 0.59 5.78 1.60
C ILE A 47 -0.72 5.62 2.36
N THR A 48 -1.60 6.61 2.25
CA THR A 48 -2.90 6.55 2.93
C THR A 48 -3.75 5.43 2.35
N ARG A 49 -4.74 4.94 3.11
CA ARG A 49 -5.64 3.89 2.62
C ARG A 49 -6.39 4.33 1.36
N ASP A 50 -6.79 5.60 1.30
CA ASP A 50 -7.47 6.16 0.13
C ASP A 50 -6.56 6.19 -1.12
N GLU A 51 -5.29 6.57 -0.96
CA GLU A 51 -4.31 6.54 -2.05
C GLU A 51 -4.05 5.11 -2.54
N PHE A 52 -3.95 4.15 -1.63
CA PHE A 52 -3.83 2.73 -1.96
C PHE A 52 -5.05 2.25 -2.76
N ASP A 53 -6.26 2.57 -2.29
CA ASP A 53 -7.50 2.16 -2.96
C ASP A 53 -7.63 2.80 -4.36
N VAL A 54 -7.16 4.04 -4.55
CA VAL A 54 -7.06 4.67 -5.87
C VAL A 54 -6.09 3.91 -6.77
N GLN A 55 -4.91 3.55 -6.28
CA GLN A 55 -3.93 2.78 -7.07
C GLN A 55 -4.49 1.40 -7.47
N CYS A 56 -5.21 0.72 -6.58
CA CYS A 56 -5.89 -0.53 -6.90
C CYS A 56 -6.92 -0.37 -8.04
N LYS A 57 -7.70 0.73 -8.04
CA LYS A 57 -8.66 1.02 -9.12
C LYS A 57 -7.95 1.29 -10.44
N VAL A 58 -6.83 2.01 -10.43
CA VAL A 58 -6.01 2.22 -11.62
C VAL A 58 -5.49 0.89 -12.15
N LEU A 59 -4.97 0.02 -11.27
CA LEU A 59 -4.48 -1.30 -11.66
C LEU A 59 -5.58 -2.18 -12.27
N ALA A 60 -6.78 -2.17 -11.71
CA ALA A 60 -7.93 -2.91 -12.24
C ALA A 60 -8.28 -2.45 -13.67
N ARG A 61 -8.39 -1.14 -13.89
CA ARG A 61 -8.64 -0.57 -15.23
C ARG A 61 -7.53 -0.90 -16.23
N THR A 62 -6.28 -0.89 -15.78
CA THR A 62 -5.15 -1.25 -16.63
C THR A 62 -5.22 -2.71 -17.05
N ARG A 63 -5.58 -3.63 -16.14
CA ARG A 63 -5.79 -5.05 -16.48
C ARG A 63 -6.91 -5.24 -17.50
N GLU A 64 -8.05 -4.58 -17.32
CA GLU A 64 -9.16 -4.65 -18.29
C GLU A 64 -8.72 -4.18 -19.68
N LYS A 65 -8.00 -3.06 -19.77
CA LYS A 65 -7.46 -2.55 -21.04
C LYS A 65 -6.44 -3.51 -21.65
N LEU A 66 -5.60 -4.14 -20.82
CA LEU A 66 -4.61 -5.11 -21.28
C LEU A 66 -5.29 -6.35 -21.89
N GLU A 67 -6.34 -6.86 -21.25
CA GLU A 67 -7.13 -7.98 -21.76
C GLU A 67 -7.83 -7.64 -23.09
N GLN A 68 -8.37 -6.42 -23.21
CA GLN A 68 -8.97 -5.95 -24.46
C GLN A 68 -7.95 -5.87 -25.59
N LEU A 69 -6.77 -5.31 -25.32
CA LEU A 69 -5.69 -5.23 -26.30
C LEU A 69 -5.19 -6.64 -26.68
N GLN A 70 -5.08 -7.55 -25.72
CA GLN A 70 -4.69 -8.93 -25.97
C GLN A 70 -5.68 -9.62 -26.92
N LYS A 71 -6.99 -9.44 -26.69
CA LYS A 71 -8.03 -9.96 -27.61
C LYS A 71 -7.91 -9.36 -29.01
N GLN A 72 -7.70 -8.05 -29.12
CA GLN A 72 -7.53 -7.39 -30.43
C GLN A 72 -6.31 -7.93 -31.17
N VAL A 73 -5.19 -8.15 -30.47
CA VAL A 73 -3.98 -8.74 -31.06
C VAL A 73 -4.25 -10.17 -31.52
N ASP A 74 -4.90 -10.99 -30.70
CA ASP A 74 -5.22 -12.38 -31.06
C ASP A 74 -6.17 -12.45 -32.27
N GLU A 75 -7.16 -11.56 -32.35
CA GLU A 75 -8.04 -11.45 -33.52
C GLU A 75 -7.26 -11.05 -34.77
N LEU A 76 -6.37 -10.07 -34.67
CA LEU A 76 -5.55 -9.63 -35.80
C LEU A 76 -4.58 -10.71 -36.27
N VAL A 77 -3.98 -11.48 -35.35
CA VAL A 77 -3.12 -12.63 -35.68
C VAL A 77 -3.93 -13.70 -36.41
N LYS A 78 -5.13 -14.06 -35.90
CA LYS A 78 -6.01 -15.02 -36.58
C LYS A 78 -6.43 -14.59 -37.99
N VAL A 79 -6.78 -13.31 -38.15
CA VAL A 79 -7.14 -12.75 -39.48
C VAL A 79 -5.96 -12.81 -40.44
N LYS A 80 -4.74 -12.57 -39.96
CA LYS A 80 -3.52 -12.66 -40.77
C LYS A 80 -3.20 -14.11 -41.17
N ASP A 81 -3.36 -15.05 -40.25
CA ASP A 81 -3.12 -16.48 -40.54
C ASP A 81 -4.13 -17.04 -41.55
N ASN A 82 -5.42 -16.65 -41.44
CA ASN A 82 -6.44 -17.04 -42.42
C ASN A 82 -6.13 -16.48 -43.82
N LYS A 83 -5.69 -15.22 -43.94
CA LYS A 83 -5.28 -14.64 -45.23
C LYS A 83 -4.07 -15.32 -45.87
N ASN A 84 -3.18 -15.90 -45.07
CA ASN A 84 -2.01 -16.61 -45.59
C ASN A 84 -2.33 -18.06 -46.00
N GLN A 85 -3.46 -18.62 -45.59
CA GLN A 85 -3.92 -19.96 -45.99
C GLN A 85 -4.79 -19.95 -47.25
N GLU A 86 -5.32 -18.79 -47.65
CA GLU A 86 -6.13 -18.61 -48.86
C GLU A 86 -5.31 -18.21 -50.12
N CYS A 87 -4.00 -17.98 -49.99
CA CYS A 87 -3.06 -17.71 -51.10
C CYS A 87 -2.27 -18.94 -51.53
#